data_AF-A0A933E0X7-F1
#
_entry.id   AF-A0A933E0X7-F1
#
_cell.length_a   1.000
_cell.length_b   1.000
_cell.length_c   1.000
_cell.angle_alpha   90.00
_cell.angle_beta   90.00
_cell.angle_gamma   90.00
#
_symmetry.space_group_name_H-M   'P 1'
#
loop_
_entity.id
_entity.type
_entity.pdbx_description
1 polymer ?
#
loop_
_entity_poly.entity_id
_entity_poly.type
_entity_poly.pdbx_seq_one_letter_code
_entity_poly.pdbx_strand_id
1 'polypeptide(L)'
;MKTREALGVLAEHRGDAVAVCALGMAANEWWAATKSEDSFYMHGAMGFAASFGLGLALALPDTPVWVINADGSLCMNLGCLLTEAAQAPANLKHFVVDNRVYQTVGAMPMVNQGVSNYAALARAAGIPRARTIGNIADLERALPEIASQPGPSFTVLRVEPESGFLGTPPMTYEGPEMKYRFGRALERRLGITVFGPQGY
;
A
#
# COMPACT_ATOMS: atom_id res chain seq x y z
N MET A 1 14.51 0.20 -10.39
CA MET A 1 14.14 1.60 -10.05
C MET A 1 14.31 1.85 -8.56
N LYS A 2 14.40 3.10 -8.11
CA LYS A 2 14.43 3.43 -6.67
C LYS A 2 13.01 3.53 -6.07
N THR A 3 12.89 3.34 -4.75
CA THR A 3 11.60 3.41 -4.05
C THR A 3 10.96 4.78 -4.19
N ARG A 4 11.75 5.84 -3.94
CA ARG A 4 11.30 7.23 -4.05
C ARG A 4 10.70 7.55 -5.42
N GLU A 5 11.38 7.16 -6.49
CA GLU A 5 10.92 7.42 -7.86
C GLU A 5 9.59 6.71 -8.13
N ALA A 6 9.51 5.41 -7.77
CA ALA A 6 8.30 4.63 -7.98
C ALA A 6 7.10 5.20 -7.20
N LEU A 7 7.29 5.54 -5.93
CA LEU A 7 6.22 6.13 -5.11
C LEU A 7 5.88 7.56 -5.52
N GLY A 8 6.84 8.32 -6.06
CA GLY A 8 6.57 9.63 -6.67
C GLY A 8 5.60 9.51 -7.84
N VAL A 9 5.84 8.58 -8.77
CA VAL A 9 4.93 8.32 -9.90
C VAL A 9 3.54 7.89 -9.41
N LEU A 10 3.47 7.00 -8.41
CA LEU A 10 2.19 6.63 -7.80
C LEU A 10 1.48 7.84 -7.18
N ALA A 11 2.20 8.68 -6.45
CA ALA A 11 1.64 9.86 -5.79
C ALA A 11 1.04 10.85 -6.80
N GLU A 12 1.73 11.10 -7.92
CA GLU A 12 1.26 11.98 -9.00
C GLU A 12 -0.03 11.47 -9.66
N HIS A 13 -0.19 10.15 -9.76
CA HIS A 13 -1.33 9.51 -10.43
C HIS A 13 -2.41 9.01 -9.46
N ARG A 14 -2.27 9.30 -8.16
CA ARG A 14 -3.20 8.77 -7.14
C ARG A 14 -4.63 9.26 -7.35
N GLY A 15 -4.81 10.43 -7.97
CA GLY A 15 -6.11 11.08 -8.13
C GLY A 15 -6.87 11.14 -6.81
N ASP A 16 -8.07 10.55 -6.81
CA ASP A 16 -8.93 10.49 -5.63
C ASP A 16 -8.72 9.25 -4.74
N ALA A 17 -7.66 8.46 -4.94
CA ALA A 17 -7.43 7.31 -4.08
C ALA A 17 -7.11 7.71 -2.64
N VAL A 18 -7.72 6.98 -1.69
CA VAL A 18 -7.29 6.93 -0.29
C VAL A 18 -6.22 5.86 -0.17
N ALA A 19 -5.12 6.14 0.54
CA ALA A 19 -4.02 5.19 0.63
C ALA A 19 -3.92 4.53 2.02
N VAL A 20 -3.43 3.29 2.04
CA VAL A 20 -3.04 2.58 3.27
C VAL A 20 -1.62 2.08 3.09
N CYS A 21 -0.71 2.61 3.90
CA CYS A 21 0.71 2.32 3.80
C CYS A 21 1.14 1.32 4.88
N ALA A 22 1.88 0.28 4.47
CA ALA A 22 2.61 -0.56 5.41
C ALA A 22 3.74 0.22 6.08
N LEU A 23 4.07 -0.12 7.32
CA LEU A 23 5.17 0.54 8.03
C LEU A 23 6.52 0.37 7.32
N GLY A 24 7.42 1.30 7.62
CA GLY A 24 8.80 1.29 7.17
C GLY A 24 9.01 2.15 5.94
N MET A 25 9.92 1.71 5.06
CA MET A 25 10.41 2.52 3.95
C MET A 25 9.29 3.02 3.02
N ALA A 26 8.33 2.14 2.68
CA ALA A 26 7.23 2.49 1.79
C ALA A 26 6.35 3.62 2.36
N ALA A 27 5.97 3.54 3.64
CA ALA A 27 5.24 4.62 4.33
C ALA A 27 6.04 5.93 4.38
N ASN A 28 7.35 5.86 4.63
CA ASN A 28 8.19 7.05 4.74
C ASN A 28 8.31 7.80 3.42
N GLU A 29 8.59 7.08 2.33
CA GLU A 29 8.70 7.68 0.99
C GLU A 29 7.33 8.13 0.46
N TRP A 30 6.23 7.42 0.78
CA TRP A 30 4.87 7.91 0.48
C TRP A 30 4.54 9.22 1.21
N TRP A 31 4.88 9.30 2.51
CA TRP A 31 4.73 10.53 3.29
C TRP A 31 5.60 11.64 2.73
N ALA A 32 6.84 11.34 2.34
CA ALA A 32 7.75 12.31 1.74
C ALA A 32 7.17 12.91 0.45
N ALA A 33 6.56 12.07 -0.41
CA ALA A 33 5.96 12.47 -1.67
C ALA A 33 4.63 13.22 -1.51
N THR A 34 3.79 12.84 -0.54
CA THR A 34 2.38 13.31 -0.49
C THR A 34 2.04 14.22 0.66
N LYS A 35 2.72 14.09 1.82
CA LYS A 35 2.32 14.74 3.10
C LYS A 35 0.83 14.56 3.43
N SER A 36 0.23 13.45 2.99
CA SER A 36 -1.23 13.31 2.97
C SER A 36 -1.79 12.78 4.27
N GLU A 37 -2.85 13.43 4.77
CA GLU A 37 -3.62 12.98 5.93
C GLU A 37 -4.74 11.99 5.57
N ASP A 38 -5.14 11.90 4.30
CA ASP A 38 -6.06 10.88 3.76
C ASP A 38 -5.32 9.59 3.34
N SER A 39 -4.11 9.42 3.84
CA SER A 39 -3.35 8.20 3.78
C SER A 39 -3.19 7.67 5.20
N PHE A 40 -3.56 6.41 5.43
CA PHE A 40 -3.33 5.76 6.72
C PHE A 40 -1.94 5.15 6.74
N TYR A 41 -1.12 5.53 7.70
CA TYR A 41 0.22 4.96 7.87
C TYR A 41 0.21 3.96 9.02
N MET A 42 0.28 2.66 8.70
CA MET A 42 0.30 1.61 9.72
C MET A 42 1.52 1.76 10.62
N HIS A 43 1.30 1.67 11.95
CA HIS A 43 2.36 1.69 12.95
C HIS A 43 2.29 0.43 13.82
N GLY A 44 3.44 -0.24 14.03
CA GLY A 44 3.55 -1.40 14.92
C GLY A 44 2.84 -2.69 14.49
N ALA A 45 2.17 -2.71 13.33
CA ALA A 45 1.39 -3.86 12.85
C ALA A 45 1.82 -4.27 11.42
N MET A 46 2.95 -4.96 11.31
CA MET A 46 3.42 -5.51 10.02
C MET A 46 2.42 -6.54 9.49
N GLY A 47 2.18 -6.54 8.18
CA GLY A 47 1.26 -7.47 7.51
C GLY A 47 -0.21 -7.05 7.47
N PHE A 48 -0.60 -5.96 8.14
CA PHE A 48 -2.02 -5.59 8.24
C PHE A 48 -2.50 -4.54 7.22
N ALA A 49 -1.61 -3.89 6.48
CA ALA A 49 -2.00 -2.85 5.51
C ALA A 49 -2.98 -3.36 4.44
N ALA A 50 -2.75 -4.56 3.92
CA ALA A 50 -3.63 -5.22 2.95
C ALA A 50 -5.04 -5.47 3.52
N SER A 51 -5.13 -6.07 4.72
CA SER A 51 -6.41 -6.32 5.37
C SER A 51 -7.16 -5.04 5.73
N PHE A 52 -6.46 -3.99 6.16
CA PHE A 52 -7.08 -2.68 6.44
C PHE A 52 -7.59 -2.01 5.16
N GLY A 53 -6.79 -2.02 4.09
CA GLY A 53 -7.18 -1.49 2.79
C GLY A 53 -8.37 -2.23 2.19
N LEU A 54 -8.43 -3.56 2.32
CA LEU A 54 -9.59 -4.34 1.92
C LEU A 54 -10.85 -3.92 2.68
N GLY A 55 -10.77 -3.77 4.01
CA GLY A 55 -11.89 -3.31 4.82
C GLY A 55 -12.39 -1.92 4.40
N LEU A 56 -11.48 -0.98 4.12
CA LEU A 56 -11.84 0.33 3.58
C LEU A 56 -12.51 0.24 2.22
N ALA A 57 -11.97 -0.57 1.30
CA ALA A 57 -12.51 -0.72 -0.05
C ALA A 57 -13.96 -1.25 -0.02
N LEU A 58 -14.24 -2.19 0.89
CA LEU A 58 -15.58 -2.72 1.11
C LEU A 58 -16.53 -1.72 1.77
N ALA A 59 -16.04 -0.91 2.72
CA ALA A 59 -16.84 0.10 3.40
C ALA A 59 -17.13 1.35 2.55
N LEU A 60 -16.26 1.65 1.58
CA LEU A 60 -16.31 2.83 0.73
C LEU A 60 -16.26 2.43 -0.75
N PRO A 61 -17.30 1.75 -1.29
CA PRO A 61 -17.26 1.14 -2.62
C PRO A 61 -17.01 2.14 -3.76
N ASP A 62 -17.39 3.41 -3.57
CA ASP A 62 -17.23 4.48 -4.56
C ASP A 62 -15.90 5.25 -4.43
N THR A 63 -15.07 4.93 -3.43
CA THR A 63 -13.77 5.58 -3.21
C THR A 63 -12.65 4.63 -3.61
N PRO A 64 -11.74 5.00 -4.54
CA PRO A 64 -10.58 4.17 -4.84
C PRO A 64 -9.68 4.00 -3.61
N VAL A 65 -9.23 2.78 -3.34
CA VAL A 65 -8.35 2.47 -2.21
C VAL A 65 -7.06 1.86 -2.72
N TRP A 66 -5.94 2.49 -2.37
CA TRP A 66 -4.60 2.03 -2.73
C TRP A 66 -3.86 1.51 -1.51
N VAL A 67 -3.49 0.24 -1.51
CA VAL A 67 -2.59 -0.33 -0.52
C VAL A 67 -1.16 -0.15 -1.03
N ILE A 68 -0.36 0.61 -0.30
CA ILE A 68 1.09 0.77 -0.52
C ILE A 68 1.81 -0.15 0.48
N ASN A 69 1.94 -1.41 0.11
CA ASN A 69 2.52 -2.45 0.95
C ASN A 69 4.04 -2.59 0.72
N ALA A 70 4.69 -3.35 1.60
CA ALA A 70 6.08 -3.78 1.45
C ALA A 70 6.13 -5.31 1.35
N ASP A 71 7.09 -5.85 0.62
CA ASP A 71 7.36 -7.29 0.50
C ASP A 71 7.49 -7.99 1.87
N GLY A 72 8.25 -7.41 2.81
CA GLY A 72 8.38 -7.89 4.18
C GLY A 72 7.06 -7.97 4.94
N SER A 73 6.21 -6.95 4.76
CA SER A 73 4.88 -6.90 5.37
C SER A 73 3.95 -7.93 4.73
N LEU A 74 3.90 -8.03 3.40
CA LEU A 74 3.11 -9.04 2.71
C LEU A 74 3.54 -10.47 3.09
N CYS A 75 4.84 -10.72 3.24
CA CYS A 75 5.35 -12.03 3.64
C CYS A 75 4.79 -12.49 5.00
N MET A 76 4.58 -11.56 5.94
CA MET A 76 4.05 -11.87 7.27
C MET A 76 2.55 -12.20 7.26
N ASN A 77 1.81 -11.73 6.26
CA ASN A 77 0.38 -12.00 6.12
C ASN A 77 0.02 -12.34 4.67
N LEU A 78 0.61 -13.41 4.14
CA LEU A 78 0.37 -13.80 2.74
C LEU A 78 -1.08 -14.26 2.50
N GLY A 79 -1.76 -14.75 3.55
CA GLY A 79 -3.16 -15.15 3.50
C GLY A 79 -4.11 -14.03 3.11
N CYS A 80 -3.71 -12.75 3.24
CA CYS A 80 -4.53 -11.62 2.79
C CYS A 80 -4.87 -11.69 1.29
N LEU A 81 -4.02 -12.30 0.45
CA LEU A 81 -4.28 -12.46 -0.98
C LEU A 81 -5.52 -13.33 -1.25
N LEU A 82 -5.74 -14.37 -0.43
CA LEU A 82 -6.91 -15.24 -0.55
C LEU A 82 -8.19 -14.45 -0.20
N THR A 83 -8.12 -13.63 0.84
CA THR A 83 -9.25 -12.79 1.26
C THR A 83 -9.55 -11.69 0.24
N GLU A 84 -8.53 -11.01 -0.29
CA GLU A 84 -8.69 -10.01 -1.36
C GLU A 84 -9.29 -10.62 -2.62
N ALA A 85 -8.84 -11.83 -3.01
CA ALA A 85 -9.39 -12.55 -4.15
C ALA A 85 -10.85 -12.96 -3.94
N ALA A 86 -11.20 -13.43 -2.74
CA ALA A 86 -12.57 -13.86 -2.42
C ALA A 86 -13.56 -12.70 -2.36
N GLN A 87 -13.15 -11.53 -1.84
CA GLN A 87 -14.01 -10.35 -1.72
C GLN A 87 -14.05 -9.51 -3.01
N ALA A 88 -12.95 -9.49 -3.77
CA ALA A 88 -12.82 -8.87 -5.09
C ALA A 88 -13.42 -7.44 -5.25
N PRO A 89 -13.16 -6.49 -4.32
CA PRO A 89 -13.71 -5.14 -4.43
C PRO A 89 -13.26 -4.41 -5.70
N ALA A 90 -14.20 -3.71 -6.36
CA ALA A 90 -13.97 -3.03 -7.64
C ALA A 90 -12.93 -1.90 -7.58
N ASN A 91 -12.72 -1.34 -6.40
CA ASN A 91 -12.00 -0.10 -6.13
C ASN A 91 -10.63 -0.30 -5.45
N LEU A 92 -10.15 -1.54 -5.29
CA LEU A 92 -8.88 -1.82 -4.58
C LEU A 92 -7.68 -1.98 -5.53
N LYS A 93 -6.57 -1.31 -5.22
CA LYS A 93 -5.26 -1.49 -5.88
C LYS A 93 -4.20 -1.81 -4.84
N HIS A 94 -3.53 -2.95 -4.98
CA HIS A 94 -2.51 -3.41 -4.05
C HIS A 94 -1.13 -3.32 -4.69
N PHE A 95 -0.35 -2.33 -4.29
CA PHE A 95 1.03 -2.15 -4.71
C PHE A 95 1.98 -2.72 -3.65
N VAL A 96 3.01 -3.44 -4.07
CA VAL A 96 4.02 -4.02 -3.17
C VAL A 96 5.38 -3.51 -3.57
N VAL A 97 6.01 -2.73 -2.70
CA VAL A 97 7.42 -2.35 -2.84
C VAL A 97 8.29 -3.56 -2.48
N ASP A 98 8.96 -4.13 -3.50
CA ASP A 98 9.79 -5.34 -3.41
C ASP A 98 11.26 -4.97 -3.58
N ASN A 99 11.92 -4.71 -2.46
CA ASN A 99 13.37 -4.44 -2.37
C ASN A 99 14.17 -5.66 -1.90
N ARG A 100 13.51 -6.77 -1.52
CA ARG A 100 14.08 -8.04 -1.05
C ARG A 100 14.87 -7.94 0.25
N VAL A 101 14.67 -6.88 1.03
CA VAL A 101 15.32 -6.72 2.34
C VAL A 101 14.36 -6.12 3.36
N TYR A 102 14.51 -6.50 4.62
CA TYR A 102 13.93 -5.75 5.74
C TYR A 102 14.73 -4.46 5.96
N GLN A 103 14.46 -3.45 5.14
CA GLN A 103 15.23 -2.20 5.03
C GLN A 103 15.44 -1.49 6.37
N THR A 104 14.41 -1.43 7.22
CA THR A 104 14.42 -0.65 8.46
C THR A 104 15.21 -1.28 9.61
N VAL A 105 15.55 -2.57 9.52
CA VAL A 105 16.26 -3.32 10.57
C VAL A 105 17.67 -3.73 10.12
N GLY A 106 18.31 -2.89 9.30
CA GLY A 106 19.67 -3.11 8.82
C GLY A 106 19.75 -3.81 7.46
N ALA A 107 18.73 -3.67 6.61
CA ALA A 107 18.68 -4.28 5.27
C ALA A 107 18.93 -5.81 5.27
N MET A 108 18.41 -6.49 6.30
CA MET A 108 18.51 -7.94 6.40
C MET A 108 17.81 -8.61 5.22
N PRO A 109 18.40 -9.64 4.59
CA PRO A 109 17.75 -10.35 3.49
C PRO A 109 16.36 -10.88 3.84
N MET A 110 15.43 -10.78 2.89
CA MET A 110 14.11 -11.40 3.00
C MET A 110 14.22 -12.92 3.03
N VAL A 111 13.38 -13.58 3.84
CA VAL A 111 13.39 -15.05 4.01
C VAL A 111 13.12 -15.82 2.72
N ASN A 112 12.43 -15.20 1.76
CA ASN A 112 12.07 -15.76 0.47
C ASN A 112 12.82 -15.11 -0.70
N GLN A 113 13.92 -14.41 -0.43
CA GLN A 113 14.71 -13.71 -1.44
C GLN A 113 15.16 -14.67 -2.55
N GLY A 114 14.75 -14.38 -3.79
CA GLY A 114 15.10 -15.19 -4.97
C GLY A 114 14.32 -16.50 -5.12
N VAL A 115 13.41 -16.82 -4.20
CA VAL A 115 12.65 -18.09 -4.22
C VAL A 115 11.20 -17.88 -4.69
N SER A 116 10.54 -16.85 -4.18
CA SER A 116 9.10 -16.64 -4.42
C SER A 116 8.82 -15.53 -5.43
N ASN A 117 7.69 -15.65 -6.14
CA ASN A 117 7.17 -14.62 -7.04
C ASN A 117 5.80 -14.14 -6.55
N TYR A 118 5.74 -12.96 -5.94
CA TYR A 118 4.50 -12.42 -5.38
C TYR A 118 3.39 -12.19 -6.40
N ALA A 119 3.71 -11.77 -7.63
CA ALA A 119 2.70 -11.62 -8.67
C ALA A 119 2.12 -12.98 -9.10
N ALA A 120 2.96 -14.02 -9.15
CA ALA A 120 2.48 -15.38 -9.41
C ALA A 120 1.62 -15.91 -8.26
N LEU A 121 2.02 -15.67 -7.01
CA LEU A 121 1.24 -16.02 -5.82
C LEU A 121 -0.12 -15.32 -5.82
N ALA A 122 -0.19 -14.02 -6.14
CA ALA A 122 -1.44 -13.27 -6.25
C ALA A 122 -2.36 -13.84 -7.33
N ARG A 123 -1.81 -14.22 -8.50
CA ARG A 123 -2.60 -14.93 -9.54
C ARG A 123 -3.12 -16.27 -9.06
N ALA A 124 -2.26 -17.06 -8.41
CA ALA A 124 -2.64 -18.37 -7.87
C ALA A 124 -3.69 -18.26 -6.75
N ALA A 125 -3.68 -17.16 -5.99
CA ALA A 125 -4.69 -16.86 -4.99
C ALA A 125 -6.04 -16.41 -5.58
N GLY A 126 -6.11 -16.09 -6.88
CA GLY A 126 -7.33 -15.68 -7.56
C GLY A 126 -7.38 -14.20 -7.95
N ILE A 127 -6.28 -13.45 -7.88
CA ILE A 127 -6.17 -12.06 -8.38
C ILE A 127 -5.55 -12.09 -9.78
N PRO A 128 -6.35 -12.20 -10.87
CA PRO A 128 -5.82 -12.43 -12.21
C PRO A 128 -4.94 -11.28 -12.72
N ARG A 129 -5.28 -10.05 -12.32
CA ARG A 129 -4.52 -8.84 -12.66
C ARG A 129 -3.37 -8.65 -11.67
N ALA A 130 -2.40 -9.55 -11.71
CA ALA A 130 -1.16 -9.38 -10.98
C ALA A 130 0.03 -9.23 -11.92
N ARG A 131 0.94 -8.29 -11.64
CA ARG A 131 2.12 -8.00 -12.47
C ARG A 131 3.32 -7.55 -11.64
N THR A 132 4.49 -7.55 -12.26
CA THR A 132 5.71 -6.99 -11.70
C THR A 132 6.25 -5.93 -12.66
N ILE A 133 6.60 -4.76 -12.14
CA ILE A 133 7.15 -3.62 -12.89
C ILE A 133 8.48 -3.23 -12.24
N GLY A 134 9.55 -3.13 -13.03
CA GLY A 134 10.91 -2.90 -12.51
C GLY A 134 11.61 -1.62 -12.95
N ASN A 135 10.96 -0.84 -13.82
CA ASN A 135 11.46 0.46 -14.27
C ASN A 135 10.34 1.48 -14.32
N ILE A 136 10.73 2.76 -14.28
CA ILE A 136 9.80 3.90 -14.19
C ILE A 136 8.98 4.06 -15.48
N ALA A 137 9.58 3.91 -16.66
CA ALA A 137 8.88 4.09 -17.92
C ALA A 137 7.73 3.08 -18.12
N ASP A 138 7.87 1.85 -17.64
CA ASP A 138 6.80 0.86 -17.67
C ASP A 138 5.73 1.14 -16.60
N LEU A 139 6.14 1.69 -15.45
CA LEU A 139 5.21 2.11 -14.40
C LEU A 139 4.31 3.26 -14.89
N GLU A 140 4.91 4.33 -15.42
CA GLU A 140 4.18 5.49 -15.97
C GLU A 140 3.20 5.07 -17.06
N ARG A 141 3.59 4.11 -17.91
CA ARG A 141 2.73 3.61 -19.00
C ARG A 141 1.57 2.77 -18.50
N ALA A 142 1.81 1.91 -17.51
CA ALA A 142 0.80 0.95 -17.03
C ALA A 142 -0.13 1.54 -15.95
N LEU A 143 0.32 2.54 -15.20
CA LEU A 143 -0.39 3.05 -14.03
C LEU A 143 -1.77 3.64 -14.34
N PRO A 144 -1.98 4.41 -15.43
CA PRO A 144 -3.32 4.89 -15.78
C PRO A 144 -4.34 3.75 -15.92
N GLU A 145 -3.96 2.67 -16.61
CA GLU A 145 -4.81 1.48 -16.77
C GLU A 145 -5.04 0.77 -15.42
N ILE A 146 -3.98 0.58 -14.62
CA ILE A 146 -4.08 -0.04 -13.29
C ILE A 146 -5.08 0.73 -12.43
N ALA A 147 -4.98 2.06 -12.42
CA ALA A 147 -5.81 2.94 -11.61
C ALA A 147 -7.27 2.92 -12.03
N SER A 148 -7.56 2.91 -13.34
CA SER A 148 -8.93 2.99 -13.87
C SER A 148 -9.67 1.66 -13.96
N GLN A 149 -8.96 0.54 -14.06
CA GLN A 149 -9.58 -0.76 -14.32
C GLN A 149 -10.36 -1.29 -13.10
N PRO A 150 -11.61 -1.76 -13.21
CA PRO A 150 -12.34 -2.30 -12.07
C PRO A 150 -11.78 -3.62 -11.51
N GLY A 151 -11.94 -3.80 -10.20
CA GLY A 151 -11.57 -4.98 -9.42
C GLY A 151 -10.18 -4.87 -8.79
N PRO A 152 -9.83 -5.83 -7.92
CA PRO A 152 -8.51 -5.85 -7.33
C PRO A 152 -7.47 -6.03 -8.44
N SER A 153 -6.36 -5.34 -8.27
CA SER A 153 -5.14 -5.57 -9.03
C SER A 153 -3.95 -5.55 -8.10
N PHE A 154 -2.96 -6.38 -8.39
CA PHE A 154 -1.78 -6.55 -7.58
C PHE A 154 -0.52 -6.21 -8.39
N THR A 155 0.25 -5.21 -7.95
CA THR A 155 1.41 -4.75 -8.70
C THR A 155 2.64 -4.77 -7.81
N VAL A 156 3.59 -5.63 -8.13
CA VAL A 156 4.91 -5.65 -7.50
C VAL A 156 5.78 -4.60 -8.15
N LEU A 157 6.19 -3.60 -7.38
CA LEU A 157 7.17 -2.60 -7.75
C LEU A 157 8.55 -3.13 -7.37
N ARG A 158 9.27 -3.62 -8.37
CA ARG A 158 10.61 -4.19 -8.26
C ARG A 158 11.60 -3.03 -8.10
N VAL A 159 12.06 -2.81 -6.86
CA VAL A 159 13.00 -1.74 -6.53
C VAL A 159 14.33 -2.29 -6.03
N GLU A 160 15.32 -1.41 -5.98
CA GLU A 160 16.63 -1.70 -5.40
C GLU A 160 16.61 -1.46 -3.88
N PRO A 161 17.33 -2.26 -3.07
CA PRO A 161 17.67 -1.89 -1.70
C PRO A 161 18.33 -0.51 -1.66
N GLU A 162 18.07 0.25 -0.61
CA GLU A 162 18.71 1.55 -0.41
C GLU A 162 19.83 1.45 0.61
N SER A 163 20.95 2.12 0.33
CA SER A 163 22.06 2.24 1.26
C SER A 163 21.94 3.56 2.02
N GLY A 164 21.60 3.52 3.30
CA GLY A 164 21.55 4.72 4.15
C GLY A 164 20.44 4.69 5.19
N PHE A 165 20.59 5.53 6.22
CA PHE A 165 19.52 5.83 7.16
C PHE A 165 18.47 6.67 6.44
N LEU A 166 17.20 6.30 6.60
CA LEU A 166 16.03 7.02 6.11
C LEU A 166 16.14 8.52 6.40
N GLY A 167 16.34 9.35 5.36
CA GLY A 167 16.55 10.80 5.47
C GLY A 167 15.32 11.61 5.86
N THR A 168 14.18 10.95 6.12
CA THR A 168 12.98 11.61 6.63
C THR A 168 12.44 10.73 7.74
N PRO A 169 12.55 11.14 9.01
CA PRO A 169 11.74 10.50 10.03
C PRO A 169 10.29 10.67 9.57
N PRO A 170 9.51 9.60 9.59
CA PRO A 170 8.09 9.71 9.29
C PRO A 170 7.46 10.82 10.14
N MET A 171 6.31 11.34 9.69
CA MET A 171 5.44 12.13 10.57
C MET A 171 5.40 11.42 11.93
N THR A 172 5.58 12.14 13.03
CA THR A 172 5.57 11.56 14.39
C THR A 172 4.39 10.60 14.46
N TYR A 173 4.69 9.30 14.45
CA TYR A 173 3.71 8.23 14.37
C TYR A 173 3.05 8.11 15.74
N GLU A 174 2.31 9.12 16.15
CA GLU A 174 1.55 9.09 17.38
C GLU A 174 0.38 8.14 17.12
N GLY A 175 0.62 6.84 17.34
CA GLY A 175 -0.22 5.73 16.87
C GLY A 175 -1.73 5.99 16.95
N PRO A 176 -2.30 6.31 18.13
CA PRO A 176 -3.72 6.62 18.27
C PRO A 176 -4.15 7.89 17.51
N GLU A 177 -3.29 8.90 17.42
CA GLU A 177 -3.57 10.15 16.72
C GLU A 177 -3.69 9.94 15.21
N MET A 178 -2.88 9.05 14.63
CA MET A 178 -2.94 8.71 13.20
C MET A 178 -4.34 8.22 12.80
N LYS A 179 -4.95 7.37 13.64
CA LYS A 179 -6.35 6.92 13.45
C LYS A 179 -7.30 8.11 13.39
N TYR A 180 -7.20 9.03 14.34
CA TYR A 180 -8.11 10.19 14.39
C TYR A 180 -7.86 11.15 13.23
N ARG A 181 -6.61 11.47 12.89
CA ARG A 181 -6.27 12.33 11.76
C ARG A 181 -6.81 11.77 10.45
N PHE A 182 -6.55 10.50 10.18
CA PHE A 182 -7.05 9.83 9.00
C PHE A 182 -8.58 9.80 8.96
N GLY A 183 -9.23 9.36 10.03
CA GLY A 183 -10.69 9.31 10.07
C GLY A 183 -11.32 10.69 9.89
N ARG A 184 -10.79 11.74 10.54
CA ARG A 184 -11.27 13.12 10.34
C ARG A 184 -10.99 13.64 8.92
N ALA A 185 -9.88 13.23 8.30
CA ALA A 185 -9.60 13.56 6.90
C ALA A 185 -10.64 12.91 5.96
N LEU A 186 -11.02 11.65 6.21
CA LEU A 186 -12.08 10.99 5.46
C LEU A 186 -13.45 11.66 5.66
N GLU A 187 -13.80 12.06 6.89
CA GLU A 187 -15.05 12.80 7.14
C GLU A 187 -15.10 14.11 6.36
N ARG A 188 -14.01 14.90 6.39
CA ARG A 188 -13.92 16.16 5.64
C ARG A 188 -14.00 15.95 4.13
N ARG A 189 -13.35 14.90 3.62
CA ARG A 189 -13.19 14.67 2.19
C ARG A 189 -14.41 13.98 1.56
N LEU A 190 -15.01 13.03 2.27
CA LEU A 190 -16.07 12.18 1.75
C LEU A 190 -17.46 12.52 2.33
N GLY A 191 -17.55 13.41 3.32
CA GLY A 191 -18.81 13.78 3.95
C GLY A 191 -19.46 12.65 4.76
N ILE A 192 -18.67 11.66 5.18
CA ILE A 192 -19.10 10.53 6.01
C ILE A 192 -18.89 10.81 7.50
N THR A 193 -19.45 9.97 8.37
CA THR A 193 -19.14 9.95 9.80
C THR A 193 -18.30 8.73 10.13
N VAL A 194 -17.06 8.95 10.58
CA VAL A 194 -16.14 7.89 11.03
C VAL A 194 -16.16 7.80 12.55
N PHE A 195 -16.13 8.95 13.23
CA PHE A 195 -16.17 9.05 14.69
C PHE A 195 -17.45 9.72 15.15
N GLY A 196 -18.19 9.03 16.01
CA GLY A 196 -19.41 9.50 16.63
C GLY A 196 -20.01 8.41 17.50
N PRO A 197 -21.09 8.69 18.25
CA PRO A 197 -21.81 7.66 18.96
C PRO A 197 -22.39 6.68 17.94
N GLN A 198 -21.68 5.59 17.69
CA GLN A 198 -22.22 4.41 17.05
C GLN A 198 -23.07 3.74 18.12
N GLY A 199 -24.37 3.58 17.85
CA GLY A 199 -25.38 3.16 18.82
C GLY A 199 -24.87 2.13 19.83
N TYR A 200 -24.90 2.51 21.10
CA TYR A 200 -24.97 1.58 22.22
C TYR A 200 -26.40 1.03 22.32
#